data_AF-A0A967LA55-F1
#
_entry.id   AF-A0A967LA55-F1
#
_cell.length_a   1.000
_cell.length_b   1.000
_cell.length_c   1.000
_cell.angle_alpha   90.00
_cell.angle_beta   90.00
_cell.angle_gamma   90.00
#
_symmetry.space_group_name_H-M   'P 1'
#
loop_
_entity.id
_entity.type
_entity.pdbx_description
1 polymer ?
#
loop_
_entity_poly.entity_id
_entity_poly.type
_entity_poly.pdbx_seq_one_letter_code
_entity_poly.pdbx_strand_id
1 'polypeptide(L)' 'IDKARMETFIEKIGMPGFAPTQGHIPSAVPYLPHAARAMQRGEISRVMFLGKASIFLNRCTELYDGVSFILEANR' A
#
# COMPACT_ATOMS: atom_id res chain seq x y z
N ILE A 1 -13.87 -2.35 -15.13
CA ILE A 1 -13.48 -1.10 -15.82
C ILE A 1 -13.35 -1.43 -17.29
N ASP A 2 -13.93 -0.60 -18.15
CA ASP A 2 -13.83 -0.80 -19.60
C ASP A 2 -12.40 -0.51 -20.07
N LYS A 3 -11.86 -1.28 -21.03
CA LYS A 3 -10.43 -1.19 -21.42
C LYS A 3 -10.02 0.23 -21.81
N ALA A 4 -10.91 0.96 -22.49
CA ALA A 4 -10.69 2.34 -22.92
C ALA A 4 -10.47 3.33 -21.75
N ARG A 5 -10.88 2.97 -20.52
CA ARG A 5 -10.77 3.83 -19.33
C ARG A 5 -9.62 3.43 -18.41
N MET A 6 -8.80 2.47 -18.83
CA MET A 6 -7.77 1.88 -17.98
C MET A 6 -6.60 2.84 -17.74
N GLU A 7 -6.14 3.56 -18.76
CA GLU A 7 -5.05 4.54 -18.63
C GLU A 7 -5.45 5.68 -17.69
N THR A 8 -6.61 6.30 -17.91
CA THR A 8 -7.13 7.37 -17.05
C THR A 8 -7.33 6.92 -15.60
N PHE A 9 -7.69 5.64 -15.40
CA PHE A 9 -7.81 5.07 -14.05
C PHE A 9 -6.44 4.96 -13.37
N ILE A 10 -5.42 4.49 -14.09
CA ILE A 10 -4.05 4.37 -13.57
C ILE A 10 -3.50 5.74 -13.21
N GLU A 11 -3.72 6.77 -14.05
CA GLU A 11 -3.27 8.14 -13.75
C GLU A 11 -3.96 8.72 -12.51
N LYS A 12 -5.26 8.44 -12.33
CA LYS A 12 -6.05 9.01 -11.24
C LYS A 12 -5.83 8.31 -9.89
N ILE A 13 -5.65 6.99 -9.90
CA ILE A 13 -5.66 6.16 -8.68
C ILE A 13 -4.31 5.50 -8.42
N GLY A 14 -3.48 5.33 -9.46
CA GLY A 14 -2.17 4.73 -9.33
C GLY A 14 -1.20 5.60 -8.51
N MET A 15 -0.06 5.02 -8.18
CA MET A 15 1.07 5.76 -7.62
C MET A 15 2.20 5.81 -8.65
N PRO A 16 2.24 6.84 -9.51
CA PRO A 16 3.31 7.03 -10.47
C PRO A 16 4.68 7.02 -9.77
N GLY A 17 5.62 6.23 -10.30
CA GLY A 17 6.98 6.13 -9.75
C GLY A 17 7.13 5.21 -8.53
N PHE A 18 6.05 4.61 -8.02
CA PHE A 18 6.13 3.60 -6.95
C PHE A 18 5.59 2.25 -7.45
N ALA A 19 6.52 1.38 -7.85
CA ALA A 19 6.24 0.00 -8.25
C ALA A 19 7.22 -0.94 -7.53
N PRO A 20 6.91 -1.43 -6.32
CA PRO A 20 7.77 -2.38 -5.62
C PRO A 20 7.82 -3.68 -6.44
N THR A 21 9.00 -4.01 -6.95
CA THR A 21 9.22 -5.09 -7.92
C THR A 21 9.16 -6.50 -7.31
N GLN A 22 8.95 -6.63 -6.00
CA GLN A 22 8.95 -7.92 -5.30
C GLN A 22 7.68 -8.15 -4.49
N GLY A 23 6.78 -9.00 -5.00
CA GLY A 23 5.47 -9.30 -4.40
C GLY A 23 5.48 -10.19 -3.14
N HIS A 24 6.65 -10.68 -2.71
CA HIS A 24 6.81 -11.49 -1.49
C HIS A 24 7.19 -10.65 -0.25
N ILE A 25 7.72 -9.46 -0.47
CA ILE A 25 7.99 -8.50 0.61
C ILE A 25 6.71 -7.66 0.76
N PRO A 26 6.32 -7.22 1.98
CA PRO A 26 5.18 -6.35 2.17
C PRO A 26 5.35 -5.08 1.32
N SER A 27 4.76 -5.07 0.13
CA SER A 27 5.00 -4.09 -0.93
C SER A 27 4.61 -2.66 -0.53
N ALA A 28 3.69 -2.55 0.43
CA ALA A 28 3.30 -1.29 1.02
C ALA A 28 4.34 -0.75 2.02
N VAL A 29 5.12 -1.60 2.71
CA VAL A 29 6.08 -1.16 3.75
C VAL A 29 7.17 -0.23 3.21
N PRO A 30 7.78 -0.48 2.03
CA PRO A 30 8.72 0.47 1.41
C PRO A 30 8.12 1.86 1.12
N TYR A 31 6.79 1.99 1.05
CA TYR A 31 6.14 3.30 0.90
C TYR A 31 6.13 4.12 2.20
N LEU A 32 6.30 3.48 3.36
CA LEU A 32 6.16 4.12 4.68
C LEU A 32 7.02 5.38 4.86
N PRO A 33 8.32 5.41 4.48
CA PRO A 33 9.13 6.62 4.60
C PRO A 33 8.65 7.75 3.69
N HIS A 34 8.12 7.42 2.50
CA HIS A 34 7.57 8.40 1.56
C HIS A 34 6.29 9.00 2.12
N ALA A 35 5.39 8.17 2.65
CA ALA A 35 4.17 8.61 3.32
C ALA A 35 4.47 9.52 4.52
N ALA A 36 5.40 9.13 5.39
CA ALA A 36 5.77 9.93 6.55
C ALA A 36 6.32 11.31 6.16
N ARG A 37 7.17 11.39 5.13
CA ARG A 37 7.66 12.67 4.61
C ARG A 37 6.56 13.52 3.99
N ALA A 38 5.64 12.92 3.22
CA ALA A 38 4.50 13.62 2.64
C ALA A 38 3.56 14.17 3.72
N MET A 39 3.36 13.43 4.82
CA MET A 39 2.60 13.89 5.99
C MET A 39 3.29 15.06 6.69
N GLN A 40 4.62 14.99 6.89
CA GLN A 40 5.38 16.09 7.48
C GLN A 40 5.33 17.37 6.61
N ARG A 41 5.21 17.23 5.29
CA ARG A 41 5.02 18.35 4.37
C ARG A 41 3.56 18.83 4.27
N GLY A 42 2.62 18.15 4.93
CA GLY A 42 1.19 18.46 4.88
C GLY A 42 0.49 18.08 3.57
N GLU A 43 1.13 17.28 2.71
CA GLU A 43 0.57 16.85 1.41
C GLU A 43 -0.54 15.79 1.59
N ILE A 44 -0.39 14.94 2.60
CA ILE A 44 -1.37 13.90 2.94
C ILE A 44 -1.63 13.91 4.44
N SER A 45 -2.87 13.68 4.85
CA SER A 45 -3.27 13.59 6.26
C SER A 45 -3.45 12.16 6.74
N ARG A 46 -3.74 11.24 5.82
CA ARG A 46 -4.01 9.83 6.10
C ARG A 46 -3.54 8.94 4.93
N VAL A 47 -2.99 7.78 5.24
CA VAL A 47 -2.70 6.72 4.26
C VAL A 47 -3.10 5.36 4.84
N MET A 48 -3.59 4.46 3.98
CA MET A 48 -3.88 3.07 4.35
C MET A 48 -2.83 2.14 3.76
N PHE A 49 -2.22 1.32 4.61
CA PHE A 49 -1.38 0.19 4.21
C PHE A 49 -2.26 -1.06 4.21
N LEU A 50 -2.51 -1.59 3.02
CA LEU A 50 -3.34 -2.78 2.83
C LEU A 50 -2.44 -4.03 2.75
N GLY A 51 -2.54 -4.90 3.75
CA GLY A 51 -1.92 -6.21 3.73
C GLY A 51 -2.80 -7.21 2.98
N LYS A 52 -2.24 -7.84 1.95
CA LYS A 52 -2.86 -9.00 1.30
C LYS A 52 -2.17 -10.26 1.80
N ALA A 53 -2.84 -10.98 2.70
CA ALA A 53 -2.32 -12.23 3.26
C ALA A 53 -2.46 -13.42 2.30
N SER A 54 -1.54 -14.38 2.40
CA SER A 54 -1.67 -15.70 1.80
C SER A 54 -2.40 -16.65 2.75
N ILE A 55 -3.36 -17.38 2.19
CA ILE A 55 -4.08 -18.43 2.92
C ILE A 55 -3.17 -19.65 3.16
N PHE A 56 -2.09 -19.79 2.39
CA PHE A 56 -1.17 -20.91 2.49
C PHE A 56 -0.33 -20.85 3.76
N LEU A 57 0.29 -19.70 4.06
CA LEU A 57 1.22 -19.61 5.18
C LEU A 57 0.50 -19.77 6.52
N ASN A 58 -0.68 -19.17 6.66
CA ASN A 58 -1.52 -19.31 7.85
C ASN A 58 -1.82 -20.80 8.15
N ARG A 59 -2.12 -21.61 7.12
CA ARG A 59 -2.36 -23.05 7.29
C ARG A 59 -1.12 -23.85 7.67
N CYS A 60 0.08 -23.37 7.35
CA CYS A 60 1.33 -24.05 7.65
C CYS A 60 1.92 -23.67 9.02
N THR A 61 1.59 -22.47 9.54
CA THR A 61 2.28 -21.90 10.72
C THR A 61 1.36 -21.58 11.88
N GLU A 62 0.03 -21.57 11.70
CA GLU A 62 -0.94 -21.03 12.67
C GLU A 62 -0.69 -19.55 13.05
N LEU A 63 0.15 -18.84 12.28
CA LEU A 63 0.46 -17.42 12.48
C LEU A 63 -0.34 -16.53 11.52
N TYR A 64 -0.53 -15.27 11.90
CA TYR A 64 -1.10 -14.25 11.02
C TYR A 64 -0.12 -13.89 9.90
N ASP A 65 -0.60 -13.90 8.66
CA ASP A 65 0.20 -13.66 7.44
C ASP A 65 -0.02 -12.27 6.83
N GLY A 66 -0.67 -11.36 7.57
CA GLY A 66 -0.86 -10.01 7.07
C GLY A 66 -1.53 -9.09 8.08
N VAL A 67 -1.14 -7.82 8.03
CA VAL A 67 -1.75 -6.75 8.80
C VAL A 67 -2.05 -5.59 7.86
N SER A 68 -3.22 -4.99 8.05
CA SER A 68 -3.58 -3.71 7.42
C SER A 68 -3.66 -2.66 8.51
N PHE A 69 -3.18 -1.46 8.24
CA PHE A 69 -3.23 -0.36 9.19
C PHE A 69 -3.38 0.98 8.48
N ILE A 70 -3.84 1.97 9.23
CA ILE A 70 -3.95 3.35 8.78
C ILE A 70 -2.89 4.16 9.53
N LEU A 71 -2.16 4.98 8.80
CA LEU A 71 -1.30 6.00 9.38
C LEU A 71 -1.99 7.35 9.22
N GLU A 72 -2.00 8.13 10.31
CA GLU A 72 -2.56 9.48 10.35
C GLU A 72 -1.49 10.45 10.85
N ALA A 73 -1.50 11.66 10.29
CA ALA A 73 -0.69 12.74 10.82
C ALA A 73 -1.21 13.14 12.21
N ASN A 74 -0.28 13.37 13.15
CA ASN A 74 -0.61 13.93 14.46
C ASN A 74 -1.25 15.31 14.28
N ARG A 75 -2.31 15.58 15.03
CA ARG A 75 -2.99 16.88 15.08
C ARG A 75 -2.44 17.74 16.19
#